data_AF-A0A0F9K7R6-F1
#
_entry.id   AF-A0A0F9K7R6-F1
#
_cell.length_a   1.000
_cell.length_b   1.000
_cell.length_c   1.000
_cell.angle_alpha   90.00
_cell.angle_beta   90.00
_cell.angle_gamma   90.00
#
_symmetry.space_group_name_H-M   'P 1'
#
loop_
_entity.id
_entity.type
_entity.pdbx_description
1 polymer ?
#
loop_
_entity_poly.entity_id
_entity_poly.type
_entity_poly.pdbx_seq_one_letter_code
_entity_poly.pdbx_strand_id
1 'polypeptide(L)'
;MTCYDSDNLPPGMVPSDIPGNSRREIEIERAMERVDEMVEPITTLMPFVAGRLSAAVESGPEDAARTIRSAVDALEGFQVILDDALNKLGQVLDE
;
A
#
# COMPACT_ATOMS: atom_id res chain seq x y z
N MET A 1 8.98 -17.06 -11.53
CA MET A 1 10.11 -16.22 -11.11
C MET A 1 11.39 -16.96 -11.44
N THR A 2 11.99 -16.72 -12.61
CA THR A 2 13.31 -17.28 -12.91
C THR A 2 14.32 -16.23 -12.52
N CYS A 3 14.85 -16.33 -11.29
CA CYS A 3 16.09 -15.66 -10.94
C CYS A 3 17.13 -16.18 -11.94
N TYR A 4 17.54 -15.36 -12.91
CA TYR A 4 18.65 -15.72 -13.77
C TYR A 4 19.85 -15.89 -12.85
N ASP A 5 20.37 -17.13 -12.76
CA ASP A 5 21.62 -17.42 -12.06
C ASP A 5 22.66 -16.43 -12.57
N SER A 6 23.06 -15.51 -11.70
CA SER A 6 24.04 -14.47 -12.02
C SER A 6 25.39 -15.06 -12.44
N ASP A 7 25.57 -16.36 -12.20
CA ASP A 7 26.74 -17.16 -12.56
C ASP A 7 26.77 -17.62 -14.02
N ASN A 8 25.69 -17.42 -14.80
CA ASN A 8 25.60 -17.92 -16.18
C ASN A 8 25.19 -16.85 -17.20
N LEU A 9 25.61 -15.59 -16.97
CA LEU A 9 25.38 -14.49 -17.88
C LEU A 9 26.23 -14.62 -19.16
N PRO A 10 25.72 -14.17 -20.32
CA PRO A 10 26.51 -14.05 -21.54
C PRO A 10 27.79 -13.23 -21.27
N PRO A 11 28.92 -13.56 -21.92
CA PRO A 11 30.15 -12.79 -21.76
C PRO A 11 29.90 -11.31 -22.08
N GLY A 12 30.18 -10.42 -21.12
CA GLY A 12 29.99 -8.97 -21.25
C GLY A 12 28.68 -8.42 -20.72
N MET A 13 27.75 -9.26 -20.24
CA MET A 13 26.58 -8.82 -19.46
C MET A 13 26.91 -8.84 -17.97
N VAL A 14 26.58 -7.76 -17.27
CA VAL A 14 26.56 -7.75 -15.80
C VAL A 14 25.12 -7.92 -15.30
N PRO A 15 24.90 -8.43 -14.07
CA PRO A 15 23.56 -8.67 -13.54
C PRO A 15 22.63 -7.44 -13.58
N SER A 16 23.18 -6.23 -13.47
CA SER A 16 22.45 -4.96 -13.58
C SER A 16 21.94 -4.63 -14.99
N ASP A 17 22.45 -5.30 -16.03
CA ASP A 17 21.99 -5.13 -17.41
C ASP A 17 20.68 -5.89 -17.67
N ILE A 18 20.26 -6.75 -16.74
CA ILE A 18 18.95 -7.42 -16.78
C ILE A 18 17.90 -6.47 -16.20
N PRO A 19 16.84 -6.11 -16.96
CA PRO A 19 15.73 -5.32 -16.43
C PRO A 19 15.10 -6.00 -15.21
N GLY A 20 14.89 -5.22 -14.14
CA GLY A 20 14.38 -5.73 -12.85
C GLY A 20 15.44 -6.36 -11.94
N ASN A 21 16.72 -6.32 -12.31
CA ASN A 21 17.79 -6.96 -11.54
C ASN A 21 18.89 -5.99 -11.10
N SER A 22 18.73 -4.70 -11.38
CA SER A 22 19.55 -3.68 -10.73
C SER A 22 19.16 -3.59 -9.25
N ARG A 23 20.14 -3.25 -8.40
CA ARG A 23 19.90 -3.08 -6.95
C ARG A 23 18.75 -2.10 -6.66
N ARG A 24 18.69 -1.01 -7.43
CA ARG A 24 17.64 0.01 -7.31
C ARG A 24 16.25 -0.55 -7.67
N GLU A 25 16.13 -1.33 -8.75
CA GLU A 25 14.86 -1.95 -9.13
C GLU A 25 14.36 -2.93 -8.06
N ILE A 26 15.27 -3.73 -7.48
CA ILE A 26 14.93 -4.66 -6.39
C ILE A 26 14.49 -3.90 -5.13
N GLU A 27 15.16 -2.79 -4.79
CA GLU A 27 14.80 -1.94 -3.66
C GLU A 27 13.41 -1.30 -3.87
N ILE A 28 13.10 -0.83 -5.08
CA ILE A 28 11.78 -0.32 -5.46
C ILE A 28 10.71 -1.41 -5.39
N GLU A 29 10.96 -2.61 -5.93
CA GLU A 29 10.00 -3.72 -5.90
C GLU A 29 9.64 -4.11 -4.46
N ARG A 30 10.65 -4.24 -3.58
CA ARG A 30 10.43 -4.50 -2.15
C ARG A 30 9.69 -3.37 -1.44
N ALA A 31 9.91 -2.13 -1.84
CA ALA A 31 9.19 -0.99 -1.28
C ALA A 31 7.71 -1.04 -1.68
N MET A 32 7.43 -1.38 -2.94
CA MET A 32 6.09 -1.54 -3.47
C MET A 32 5.35 -2.69 -2.77
N GLU A 33 5.98 -3.85 -2.55
CA GLU A 33 5.40 -4.96 -1.79
C GLU A 33 5.01 -4.53 -0.37
N ARG A 34 5.90 -3.83 0.33
CA ARG A 34 5.62 -3.34 1.68
C ARG A 34 4.51 -2.29 1.71
N VAL A 35 4.44 -1.42 0.70
CA VAL A 35 3.36 -0.43 0.58
C VAL A 35 2.03 -1.15 0.35
N ASP A 36 2.00 -2.19 -0.48
CA ASP A 36 0.81 -3.02 -0.70
C ASP A 36 0.30 -3.65 0.61
N GLU A 37 1.19 -4.27 1.39
CA GLU A 37 0.89 -4.80 2.73
C GLU A 37 0.36 -3.72 3.69
N MET A 38 0.92 -2.51 3.63
CA MET A 38 0.48 -1.40 4.48
C MET A 38 -0.92 -0.92 4.13
N VAL A 39 -1.30 -0.89 2.85
CA VAL A 39 -2.62 -0.39 2.41
C VAL A 39 -3.71 -1.46 2.37
N GLU A 40 -3.36 -2.75 2.47
CA GLU A 40 -4.31 -3.88 2.55
C GLU A 40 -5.44 -3.69 3.59
N PRO A 41 -5.20 -3.18 4.81
CA PRO A 41 -6.27 -2.95 5.77
C PRO A 41 -7.29 -1.91 5.27
N ILE A 42 -6.84 -0.91 4.50
CA ILE A 42 -7.72 0.13 3.95
C ILE A 42 -8.64 -0.48 2.89
N THR A 43 -8.08 -1.23 1.94
CA THR A 43 -8.86 -1.85 0.87
C THR A 43 -9.85 -2.88 1.42
N THR A 44 -9.48 -3.56 2.51
CA THR A 44 -10.35 -4.50 3.21
C THR A 44 -11.45 -3.81 4.00
N LEU A 45 -11.14 -2.77 4.78
CA LEU A 45 -12.08 -2.20 5.76
C LEU A 45 -12.95 -1.06 5.20
N MET A 46 -12.47 -0.32 4.20
CA MET A 46 -13.20 0.82 3.63
C MET A 46 -14.60 0.47 3.10
N PRO A 47 -14.83 -0.68 2.42
CA PRO A 47 -16.17 -1.10 2.02
C PRO A 47 -17.13 -1.28 3.20
N PHE A 48 -16.63 -1.78 4.34
CA PHE A 48 -17.45 -1.95 5.54
C PHE A 48 -17.81 -0.60 6.18
N VAL A 49 -16.88 0.35 6.21
CA VAL A 49 -17.14 1.72 6.69
C VAL A 49 -18.19 2.39 5.82
N ALA A 50 -18.06 2.30 4.50
CA ALA A 50 -19.04 2.84 3.55
C ALA A 50 -20.43 2.20 3.71
N GLY A 51 -20.49 0.88 3.86
CA GLY A 51 -21.75 0.15 4.08
C GLY A 51 -22.45 0.56 5.38
N ARG A 52 -21.68 0.72 6.47
CA ARG A 52 -22.23 1.19 7.76
C ARG A 52 -22.76 2.62 7.69
N LEU A 53 -22.06 3.51 7.00
CA LEU A 53 -22.52 4.89 6.78
C LEU A 53 -23.86 4.91 6.01
N SER A 54 -23.99 4.10 4.96
CA SER A 54 -25.24 3.98 4.19
C SER A 54 -26.40 3.54 5.08
N ALA A 55 -26.22 2.49 5.89
CA ALA A 55 -27.25 1.99 6.80
C ALA A 55 -27.61 3.01 7.90
N ALA A 56 -26.64 3.78 8.38
CA ALA A 56 -26.86 4.72 9.47
C ALA A 56 -27.77 5.89 9.07
N VAL A 57 -27.68 6.35 7.81
CA VAL A 57 -28.58 7.38 7.26
C VAL A 57 -30.04 6.91 7.28
N GLU A 58 -30.30 5.62 7.10
CA GLU A 58 -31.63 5.01 7.14
C GLU A 58 -32.15 4.78 8.56
N SER A 59 -31.26 4.73 9.56
CA SER A 59 -31.56 4.35 10.94
C SER A 59 -32.03 5.52 11.83
N GLY A 60 -31.91 6.76 11.35
CA GLY A 60 -32.29 7.98 12.09
C GLY A 60 -31.08 8.78 12.62
N PRO A 61 -31.31 10.01 13.11
CA PRO A 61 -30.25 11.01 13.28
C PRO A 61 -29.23 10.68 14.38
N GLU A 62 -29.64 10.06 15.49
CA GLU A 62 -28.73 9.72 16.60
C GLU A 62 -27.77 8.58 16.22
N ASP A 63 -28.29 7.52 15.60
CA ASP A 63 -27.49 6.40 15.10
C ASP A 63 -26.60 6.82 13.91
N ALA A 64 -27.09 7.72 13.05
CA ALA A 64 -26.31 8.37 12.02
C ALA A 64 -25.12 9.12 12.62
N ALA A 65 -25.36 9.99 13.62
CA ALA A 65 -24.29 10.77 14.25
C ALA A 65 -23.22 9.89 14.91
N ARG A 66 -23.63 8.82 15.59
CA ARG A 66 -22.70 7.86 16.21
C ARG A 66 -21.87 7.12 15.17
N THR A 67 -22.50 6.66 14.10
CA THR A 67 -21.82 5.91 13.05
C THR A 67 -20.88 6.81 12.25
N ILE A 68 -21.28 8.04 11.97
CA ILE A 68 -20.42 9.04 11.31
C ILE A 68 -19.16 9.29 12.15
N ARG A 69 -19.27 9.46 13.47
CA ARG A 69 -18.10 9.65 14.33
C ARG A 69 -17.14 8.47 14.27
N SER A 70 -17.66 7.25 14.39
CA SER A 70 -16.84 6.03 14.27
C SER A 70 -16.21 5.88 12.89
N ALA A 71 -16.87 6.34 11.82
CA ALA A 71 -16.33 6.32 10.47
C ALA A 71 -15.21 7.34 10.30
N VAL A 72 -15.34 8.54 10.90
CA VAL A 72 -14.27 9.55 10.92
C VAL A 72 -13.03 8.99 11.60
N ASP A 73 -13.15 8.38 12.78
CA ASP A 73 -12.01 7.78 13.49
C ASP A 73 -11.29 6.72 12.62
N ALA A 74 -12.06 5.92 11.87
CA ALA A 74 -11.49 4.92 10.95
C ALA A 74 -10.78 5.57 9.74
N LEU A 75 -11.36 6.63 9.17
CA LEU A 75 -10.78 7.37 8.06
C LEU A 75 -9.48 8.08 8.45
N GLU A 76 -9.43 8.66 9.66
CA GLU A 76 -8.20 9.24 10.22
C GLU A 76 -7.11 8.18 10.39
N GLY A 77 -7.47 6.98 10.86
CA GLY A 77 -6.55 5.84 10.92
C GLY A 77 -6.01 5.43 9.55
N PHE A 78 -6.85 5.42 8.52
CA PHE A 78 -6.41 5.13 7.15
C PHE A 78 -5.51 6.22 6.57
N GLN A 79 -5.75 7.49 6.89
CA GLN A 79 -4.87 8.59 6.46
C GLN A 79 -3.45 8.41 7.00
N VAL A 80 -3.30 8.06 8.29
CA VAL A 80 -1.98 7.79 8.89
C VAL A 80 -1.24 6.67 8.16
N ILE A 81 -1.95 5.60 7.78
CA ILE A 81 -1.38 4.48 7.02
C ILE A 81 -0.91 4.93 5.63
N LEU A 82 -1.73 5.72 4.92
CA LEU A 82 -1.37 6.24 3.59
C LEU A 82 -0.17 7.18 3.65
N ASP A 83 -0.10 8.04 4.66
CA ASP A 83 1.03 8.94 4.85
C ASP A 83 2.33 8.16 5.12
N ASP A 84 2.28 7.12 5.94
CA ASP A 84 3.45 6.24 6.19
C ASP A 84 3.87 5.49 4.92
N ALA A 85 2.90 5.00 4.13
CA ALA A 85 3.17 4.34 2.87
C ALA A 85 3.84 5.28 1.85
N LEU A 86 3.35 6.52 1.73
CA LEU A 86 3.93 7.54 0.86
C LEU A 86 5.34 7.94 1.30
N ASN A 87 5.56 8.12 2.61
CA ASN A 87 6.88 8.42 3.15
C ASN A 87 7.89 7.32 2.82
N LYS A 88 7.47 6.06 2.91
CA LYS A 88 8.32 4.91 2.62
C LYS A 88 8.65 4.77 1.14
N LEU A 89 7.68 5.09 0.26
CA LEU A 89 7.93 5.16 -1.18
C LEU A 89 8.89 6.31 -1.51
N GLY A 90 8.70 7.48 -0.89
CA GLY A 90 9.57 8.64 -1.07
C GLY A 90 11.04 8.35 -0.71
N GLN A 91 11.28 7.69 0.43
CA GLN A 91 12.63 7.28 0.85
C GLN A 91 13.37 6.45 -0.21
N VAL A 92 12.67 5.62 -0.97
CA VAL A 92 13.27 4.73 -1.97
C VAL A 92 13.43 5.41 -3.32
N LEU A 93 12.62 6.44 -3.61
CA LEU A 93 12.70 7.20 -4.85
C LEU A 93 13.74 8.32 -4.81
N ASP A 94 13.98 8.90 -3.62
CA ASP A 94 14.94 9.99 -3.41
C ASP A 94 16.40 9.52 -3.21
N GLU A 95 16.62 8.20 -3.09
CA GLU A 95 17.94 7.53 -3.12
C GLU A 95 18.46 7.28 -4.57
#